data_AF-W9VMV6-F1
#
_entry.id   AF-W9VMV6-F1
#
_cell.length_a   1.000
_cell.length_b   1.000
_cell.length_c   1.000
_cell.angle_alpha   90.00
_cell.angle_beta   90.00
_cell.angle_gamma   90.00
#
_symmetry.space_group_name_H-M   'P 1'
#
loop_
_entity.id
_entity.type
_entity.pdbx_description
1 polymer ?
#
loop_
_entity_poly.entity_id
_entity_poly.type
_entity_poly.pdbx_seq_one_letter_code
_entity_poly.pdbx_strand_id
1 'polypeptide(L)'
;SEPYYGDDQLPSQHHGLPQSGRVATQRSGLRDERAALEWIRPNIASFGGGPTAMTLWERGFFMQSGTALSNNANADVQSINFTFVARNLGCDYPKHKIAELECMHSVPVSDIIENFVANTHQAPIAFSPVADEDDVLNNYTARYRAGQVAKVPATIPKTANAYASLAPYPFKNLTAGPNPQAVLAGTVNTVCGISNSSLYRNNLNISTFRYGFGGNCSDINPLWWMGAYYASGLAMMFGIYGIKAGEPSQLENETSAAMQDYVLTFVKDPINGPRNGN
;
A
#
# COMPACT_ATOMS: atom_id res chain seq x y z
N SER A 1 -29.91 7.94 -4.13
CA SER A 1 -28.93 7.52 -5.15
C SER A 1 -28.21 8.76 -5.63
N GLU A 2 -27.17 9.15 -4.91
CA GLU A 2 -26.34 10.31 -5.26
C GLU A 2 -25.11 9.83 -6.02
N PRO A 3 -24.76 10.47 -7.15
CA PRO A 3 -23.61 10.08 -7.95
C PRO A 3 -22.31 10.62 -7.35
N TYR A 4 -21.23 9.85 -7.59
CA TYR A 4 -19.83 10.20 -7.34
C TYR A 4 -19.53 11.64 -7.79
N TYR A 5 -18.89 12.41 -6.90
CA TYR A 5 -18.36 13.75 -7.20
C TYR A 5 -17.21 13.64 -8.21
N GLY A 6 -17.51 13.98 -9.47
CA GLY A 6 -16.55 14.55 -10.40
C GLY A 6 -16.34 16.03 -10.09
N ASP A 7 -15.18 16.53 -10.49
CA ASP A 7 -14.70 17.91 -10.40
C ASP A 7 -15.81 18.98 -10.34
N ASP A 8 -15.87 19.68 -9.21
CA ASP A 8 -16.39 21.05 -9.19
C ASP A 8 -15.59 21.93 -8.23
N GLN A 9 -15.32 23.13 -8.74
CA GLN A 9 -14.36 24.11 -8.26
C GLN A 9 -14.58 24.53 -6.80
N LEU A 10 -13.50 24.63 -6.01
CA LEU A 10 -13.45 25.44 -4.79
C LEU A 10 -12.35 26.52 -4.88
N PRO A 11 -12.59 27.72 -4.32
CA PRO A 11 -11.86 28.92 -4.70
C PRO A 11 -10.65 29.22 -3.82
N SER A 12 -9.56 29.56 -4.51
CA SER A 12 -8.68 30.72 -4.24
C SER A 12 -7.55 30.63 -3.18
N GLN A 13 -6.38 31.01 -3.70
CA GLN A 13 -5.32 31.83 -3.09
C GLN A 13 -4.35 31.19 -2.08
N HIS A 14 -3.21 30.72 -2.61
CA HIS A 14 -1.91 31.14 -2.09
C HIS A 14 -0.93 31.33 -3.25
N HIS A 15 -0.42 32.56 -3.37
CA HIS A 15 0.56 33.00 -4.35
C HIS A 15 1.92 32.31 -4.10
N GLY A 16 2.51 31.71 -5.16
CA GLY A 16 3.91 31.31 -5.13
C GLY A 16 4.33 30.29 -6.21
N LEU A 17 4.55 30.79 -7.43
CA LEU A 17 5.29 30.20 -8.56
C LEU A 17 4.50 29.33 -9.59
N PRO A 18 4.88 29.45 -10.88
CA PRO A 18 3.94 29.35 -12.00
C PRO A 18 3.63 27.92 -12.41
N GLN A 19 2.36 27.73 -12.76
CA GLN A 19 1.88 26.61 -13.56
C GLN A 19 2.69 26.52 -14.86
N SER A 20 3.66 25.60 -14.92
CA SER A 20 4.15 25.05 -16.18
C SER A 20 3.75 23.58 -16.24
N GLY A 21 2.78 23.26 -17.09
CA GLY A 21 2.54 21.92 -17.61
C GLY A 21 2.04 20.89 -16.60
N ARG A 22 0.71 20.72 -16.52
CA ARG A 22 0.11 19.46 -16.08
C ARG A 22 0.40 18.37 -17.13
N VAL A 23 1.66 17.99 -17.27
CA VAL A 23 2.01 16.66 -17.78
C VAL A 23 1.56 15.69 -16.69
N ALA A 24 0.81 14.65 -17.03
CA ALA A 24 0.38 13.64 -16.08
C ALA A 24 1.58 13.21 -15.22
N THR A 25 1.58 13.65 -13.97
CA THR A 25 2.57 13.18 -13.01
C THR A 25 2.17 11.76 -12.66
N GLN A 26 3.12 10.81 -12.64
CA GLN A 26 2.93 9.40 -12.21
C GLN A 26 2.59 9.28 -10.69
N ARG A 27 1.82 10.23 -10.15
CA ARG A 27 1.68 10.60 -8.73
C ARG A 27 0.24 10.73 -8.27
N SER A 28 -0.75 10.53 -9.16
CA SER A 28 -2.17 10.78 -8.83
C SER A 28 -2.58 10.06 -7.56
N GLY A 29 -2.29 8.75 -7.45
CA GLY A 29 -2.70 7.96 -6.29
C GLY A 29 -2.24 8.49 -4.92
N LEU A 30 -0.96 8.83 -4.75
CA LEU A 30 -0.46 9.35 -3.46
C LEU A 30 -1.00 10.75 -3.14
N ARG A 31 -1.23 11.57 -4.17
CA ARG A 31 -1.83 12.90 -3.99
C ARG A 31 -3.31 12.82 -3.68
N ASP A 32 -4.01 11.84 -4.22
CA ASP A 32 -5.40 11.55 -3.90
C ASP A 32 -5.53 11.07 -2.44
N GLU A 33 -4.64 10.18 -1.99
CA GLU A 33 -4.56 9.77 -0.59
C GLU A 33 -4.31 10.96 0.36
N ARG A 34 -3.37 11.84 -0.02
CA ARG A 34 -3.10 13.07 0.73
C ARG A 34 -4.31 14.01 0.77
N ALA A 35 -4.96 14.24 -0.37
CA ALA A 35 -6.16 15.07 -0.46
C ALA A 35 -7.30 14.52 0.40
N ALA A 36 -7.48 13.20 0.42
CA ALA A 36 -8.45 12.55 1.30
C ALA A 36 -8.13 12.80 2.78
N LEU A 37 -6.86 12.71 3.19
CA LEU A 37 -6.46 12.99 4.58
C LEU A 37 -6.64 14.48 4.95
N GLU A 38 -6.28 15.38 4.03
CA GLU A 38 -6.47 16.83 4.18
C GLU A 38 -7.95 17.20 4.26
N TRP A 39 -8.84 16.45 3.61
CA TRP A 39 -10.29 16.58 3.76
C TRP A 39 -10.80 15.97 5.08
N ILE A 40 -10.35 14.77 5.46
CA ILE A 40 -10.81 14.08 6.66
C ILE A 40 -10.51 14.93 7.90
N ARG A 41 -9.30 15.49 8.01
CA ARG A 41 -8.85 16.22 9.21
C ARG A 41 -9.81 17.32 9.69
N PRO A 42 -10.26 18.28 8.86
CA PRO A 42 -11.23 19.29 9.27
C PRO A 42 -12.67 18.77 9.38
N ASN A 43 -13.03 17.66 8.73
CA ASN A 43 -14.41 17.18 8.64
C ASN A 43 -14.76 16.06 9.63
N ILE A 44 -13.78 15.34 10.16
CA ILE A 44 -14.02 14.12 10.96
C ILE A 44 -14.80 14.36 12.25
N ALA A 45 -14.75 15.59 12.79
CA ALA A 45 -15.53 15.99 13.97
C ALA A 45 -17.04 15.87 13.73
N SER A 46 -17.52 16.16 12.52
CA SER A 46 -18.93 16.03 12.14
C SER A 46 -19.42 14.59 12.16
N PHE A 47 -18.49 13.61 12.13
CA PHE A 47 -18.77 12.18 12.21
C PHE A 47 -18.47 11.60 13.60
N GLY A 48 -18.22 12.45 14.60
CA GLY A 48 -17.90 12.03 15.98
C GLY A 48 -16.46 11.62 16.21
N GLY A 49 -15.54 11.84 15.25
CA GLY A 49 -14.12 11.54 15.41
C GLY A 49 -13.30 12.75 15.89
N GLY A 50 -12.10 12.49 16.43
CA GLY A 50 -11.18 13.53 16.87
C GLY A 50 -10.18 13.92 15.76
N PRO A 51 -10.08 15.20 15.36
CA PRO A 51 -9.16 15.63 14.29
C PRO A 51 -7.67 15.44 14.66
N THR A 52 -7.35 15.42 15.96
CA THR A 52 -6.00 15.13 16.48
C THR A 52 -5.81 13.67 16.90
N ALA A 53 -6.77 12.80 16.56
CA ALA A 53 -6.78 11.38 16.90
C ALA A 53 -6.51 10.45 15.71
N MET A 54 -5.96 10.98 14.61
CA MET A 54 -5.73 10.21 13.38
C MET A 54 -4.44 9.37 13.44
N THR A 55 -4.58 8.04 13.37
CA THR A 55 -3.52 7.01 13.39
C THR A 55 -2.80 6.83 12.03
N LEU A 56 -2.86 7.83 11.16
CA LEU A 56 -2.08 7.90 9.91
C LEU A 56 -1.42 9.28 9.74
N TRP A 57 -1.49 10.16 10.76
CA TRP A 57 -1.00 11.53 10.67
C TRP A 57 -0.34 11.99 11.96
N GLU A 58 -1.11 12.10 13.04
CA GLU A 58 -0.66 12.76 14.29
C GLU A 58 -0.31 11.78 15.39
N ARG A 59 -1.00 10.63 15.47
CA ARG A 59 -0.87 9.73 16.62
C ARG A 59 0.04 8.54 16.40
N GLY A 60 0.14 8.04 15.17
CA GLY A 60 0.99 6.92 14.87
C GLY A 60 0.80 6.44 13.45
N PHE A 61 1.44 5.32 13.12
CA PHE A 61 1.26 4.61 11.86
C PHE A 61 0.98 3.13 12.09
N PHE A 62 0.00 2.61 11.37
CA PHE A 62 -0.27 1.17 11.31
C PHE A 62 0.15 0.64 9.92
N MET A 63 1.37 0.11 9.82
CA MET A 63 2.02 -0.20 8.54
C MET A 63 2.04 -1.72 8.29
N GLN A 64 1.04 -2.24 7.60
CA GLN A 64 0.90 -3.69 7.41
C GLN A 64 1.82 -4.22 6.31
N SER A 65 2.75 -5.09 6.67
CA SER A 65 3.63 -5.84 5.76
C SER A 65 4.39 -4.97 4.75
N GLY A 66 4.60 -3.67 5.03
CA GLY A 66 5.19 -2.73 4.09
C GLY A 66 5.83 -1.53 4.78
N THR A 67 6.96 -1.08 4.24
CA THR A 67 7.66 0.14 4.65
C THR A 67 8.32 0.78 3.44
N ALA A 68 8.69 2.06 3.54
CA ALA A 68 9.48 2.74 2.50
C ALA A 68 10.87 2.12 2.25
N LEU A 69 11.34 1.21 3.12
CA LEU A 69 12.59 0.45 2.95
C LEU A 69 12.37 -0.96 2.38
N SER A 70 11.12 -1.36 2.15
CA SER A 70 10.76 -2.67 1.59
C SER A 70 10.78 -2.67 0.05
N ASN A 71 10.71 -1.50 -0.60
CA ASN A 71 10.69 -1.37 -2.06
C ASN A 71 11.81 -0.45 -2.55
N ASN A 72 12.38 -0.79 -3.69
CA ASN A 72 13.30 0.10 -4.41
C ASN A 72 12.49 1.13 -5.20
N ALA A 73 13.08 2.32 -5.42
CA ALA A 73 12.50 3.30 -6.32
C ALA A 73 12.25 2.68 -7.71
N ASN A 74 11.13 3.05 -8.34
CA ASN A 74 10.78 2.56 -9.67
C ASN A 74 11.89 2.88 -10.68
N ALA A 75 12.37 1.86 -11.40
CA ALA A 75 13.42 1.98 -12.40
C ALA A 75 12.92 2.59 -13.73
N ASP A 76 11.61 2.64 -13.96
CA ASP A 76 11.00 3.24 -15.15
C ASP A 76 10.89 4.77 -15.07
N VAL A 77 12.03 5.42 -14.86
CA VAL A 77 12.12 6.89 -14.84
C VAL A 77 11.89 7.51 -16.23
N GLN A 78 12.01 6.71 -17.29
CA GLN A 78 11.84 7.15 -18.67
C GLN A 78 10.41 6.99 -19.18
N SER A 79 9.53 6.36 -18.39
CA SER A 79 8.13 6.05 -18.76
C SER A 79 8.02 5.09 -19.95
N ILE A 80 8.96 4.16 -20.08
CA ILE A 80 9.02 3.15 -21.13
C ILE A 80 7.77 2.26 -21.08
N ASN A 81 7.28 1.90 -19.89
CA ASN A 81 6.05 1.10 -19.77
C ASN A 81 4.84 1.88 -20.28
N PHE A 82 4.76 3.19 -19.99
CA PHE A 82 3.69 4.05 -20.49
C PHE A 82 3.73 4.16 -22.01
N THR A 83 4.90 4.50 -22.59
CA THR A 83 5.06 4.59 -24.05
C THR A 83 4.81 3.25 -24.76
N PHE A 84 5.21 2.14 -24.13
CA PHE A 84 4.90 0.81 -24.65
C PHE A 84 3.39 0.57 -24.72
N VAL A 85 2.65 0.83 -23.64
CA VAL A 85 1.18 0.69 -23.62
C VAL A 85 0.56 1.64 -24.65
N ALA A 86 0.96 2.90 -24.67
CA ALA A 86 0.41 3.92 -25.56
C ALA A 86 0.55 3.52 -27.03
N ARG A 87 1.74 3.09 -27.46
CA ARG A 87 1.97 2.63 -28.84
C ARG A 87 1.06 1.47 -29.23
N ASN A 88 0.85 0.50 -28.34
CA ASN A 88 0.02 -0.67 -28.64
C ASN A 88 -1.49 -0.36 -28.66
N LEU A 89 -1.89 0.78 -28.11
CA LEU A 89 -3.27 1.27 -28.14
C LEU A 89 -3.50 2.32 -29.24
N GLY A 90 -2.53 2.50 -30.15
CA GLY A 90 -2.63 3.43 -31.28
C GLY A 90 -2.16 4.86 -30.96
N CYS A 91 -1.65 5.11 -29.76
CA CYS A 91 -1.10 6.39 -29.33
C CYS A 91 0.44 6.42 -29.47
N ASP A 92 0.97 6.35 -30.70
CA ASP A 92 2.43 6.38 -30.96
C ASP A 92 2.94 7.78 -31.28
N TYR A 93 3.44 8.48 -30.26
CA TYR A 93 3.95 9.85 -30.37
C TYR A 93 5.38 9.98 -29.83
N PRO A 94 6.39 9.36 -30.47
CA PRO A 94 7.73 9.14 -29.90
C PRO A 94 8.52 10.42 -29.58
N LYS A 95 8.11 11.56 -30.13
CA LYS A 95 8.74 12.87 -29.89
C LYS A 95 7.80 13.87 -29.18
N HIS A 96 6.56 13.49 -28.90
CA HIS A 96 5.51 14.40 -28.44
C HIS A 96 4.75 13.79 -27.25
N LYS A 97 5.40 13.74 -26.07
CA LYS A 97 4.84 13.15 -24.85
C LYS A 97 3.48 13.73 -24.42
N ILE A 98 3.24 15.02 -24.68
CA ILE A 98 1.94 15.65 -24.38
C ILE A 98 0.86 15.08 -25.31
N ALA A 99 1.13 14.97 -26.61
CA ALA A 99 0.19 14.38 -27.56
C ALA A 99 -0.04 12.87 -27.29
N GLU A 100 1.00 12.15 -26.86
CA GLU A 100 0.90 10.76 -26.38
C GLU A 100 -0.12 10.64 -25.25
N LEU A 101 0.02 11.51 -24.24
CA LEU A 101 -0.86 11.55 -23.08
C LEU A 101 -2.29 11.96 -23.45
N GLU A 102 -2.46 13.00 -24.27
CA GLU A 102 -3.78 13.45 -24.72
C GLU A 102 -4.50 12.37 -25.52
N CYS A 103 -3.79 11.65 -26.39
CA CYS A 103 -4.32 10.47 -27.06
C CYS A 103 -4.77 9.41 -26.06
N MET A 104 -3.92 9.08 -25.08
CA MET A 104 -4.23 8.08 -24.06
C MET A 104 -5.43 8.45 -23.19
N HIS A 105 -5.71 9.73 -22.95
CA HIS A 105 -6.93 10.17 -22.25
C HIS A 105 -8.22 9.87 -23.03
N SER A 106 -8.15 9.70 -24.35
CA SER A 106 -9.30 9.33 -25.18
C SER A 106 -9.54 7.81 -25.25
N VAL A 107 -8.59 7.01 -24.78
CA VAL A 107 -8.70 5.54 -24.78
C VAL A 107 -9.55 5.10 -23.59
N PRO A 108 -10.59 4.28 -23.78
CA PRO A 108 -11.38 3.74 -22.67
C PRO A 108 -10.50 2.98 -21.68
N VAL A 109 -10.73 3.18 -20.38
CA VAL A 109 -9.93 2.54 -19.31
C VAL A 109 -9.99 1.01 -19.39
N SER A 110 -11.13 0.42 -19.82
CA SER A 110 -11.26 -1.02 -20.06
C SER A 110 -10.30 -1.51 -21.14
N ASP A 111 -10.06 -0.71 -22.19
CA ASP A 111 -9.14 -1.08 -23.26
C ASP A 111 -7.68 -1.05 -22.78
N ILE A 112 -7.35 -0.09 -21.90
CA ILE A 112 -6.03 0.02 -21.28
C ILE A 112 -5.79 -1.16 -20.32
N ILE A 113 -6.69 -1.36 -19.36
CA ILE A 113 -6.46 -2.30 -18.25
C ILE A 113 -6.81 -3.73 -18.64
N GLU A 114 -8.05 -3.97 -19.04
CA GLU A 114 -8.57 -5.33 -19.25
C GLU A 114 -8.06 -5.89 -20.58
N ASN A 115 -8.19 -5.14 -21.67
CA ASN A 115 -7.87 -5.66 -23.00
C ASN A 115 -6.37 -5.67 -23.31
N PHE A 116 -5.56 -4.84 -22.63
CA PHE A 116 -4.13 -4.78 -22.88
C PHE A 116 -3.26 -5.18 -21.68
N VAL A 117 -3.24 -4.40 -20.59
CA VAL A 117 -2.29 -4.62 -19.48
C VAL A 117 -2.49 -5.99 -18.83
N ALA A 118 -3.73 -6.44 -18.64
CA ALA A 118 -4.03 -7.75 -18.04
C ALA A 118 -3.81 -8.94 -18.98
N ASN A 119 -3.88 -8.73 -20.29
CA ASN A 119 -3.87 -9.79 -21.30
C ASN A 119 -2.57 -9.87 -22.11
N THR A 120 -1.65 -8.93 -21.93
CA THR A 120 -0.38 -8.94 -22.66
C THR A 120 0.49 -10.14 -22.25
N HIS A 121 0.89 -10.94 -23.23
CA HIS A 121 1.83 -12.06 -23.04
C HIS A 121 3.30 -11.61 -22.98
N GLN A 122 3.56 -10.30 -22.99
CA GLN A 122 4.91 -9.73 -22.90
C GLN A 122 5.39 -9.60 -21.45
N ALA A 123 6.58 -9.01 -21.25
CA ALA A 123 7.14 -8.78 -19.92
C ALA A 123 6.14 -8.05 -19.00
N PRO A 124 6.16 -8.32 -17.68
CA PRO A 124 5.22 -7.70 -16.75
C PRO A 124 5.29 -6.17 -16.80
N ILE A 125 4.18 -5.55 -17.20
CA ILE A 125 4.01 -4.10 -17.16
C ILE A 125 3.69 -3.71 -15.73
N ALA A 126 4.49 -2.82 -15.15
CA ALA A 126 4.26 -2.32 -13.80
C ALA A 126 4.31 -0.80 -13.78
N PHE A 127 3.37 -0.21 -13.06
CA PHE A 127 3.36 1.21 -12.73
C PHE A 127 3.56 1.32 -11.23
N SER A 128 4.58 2.07 -10.83
CA SER A 128 4.91 2.30 -9.43
C SER A 128 5.34 3.75 -9.26
N PRO A 129 5.22 4.33 -8.05
CA PRO A 129 5.63 5.70 -7.82
C PRO A 129 7.11 5.90 -8.19
N VAL A 130 7.41 6.93 -8.97
CA VAL A 130 8.78 7.34 -9.32
C VAL A 130 9.22 8.45 -8.38
N ALA A 131 10.45 8.36 -7.89
CA ALA A 131 11.02 9.36 -7.00
C ALA A 131 11.06 10.75 -7.67
N ASP A 132 10.57 11.74 -6.96
CA ASP A 132 10.47 13.14 -7.39
C ASP A 132 11.04 14.13 -6.37
N GLU A 133 11.49 13.64 -5.21
CA GLU A 133 11.95 14.43 -4.06
C GLU A 133 10.91 15.38 -3.46
N ASP A 134 9.63 15.17 -3.76
CA ASP A 134 8.48 15.90 -3.22
C ASP A 134 7.59 14.94 -2.43
N ASP A 135 6.82 14.09 -3.13
CA ASP A 135 5.94 13.09 -2.53
C ASP A 135 6.65 11.74 -2.36
N VAL A 136 7.57 11.40 -3.26
CA VAL A 136 8.33 10.14 -3.29
C VAL A 136 9.81 10.45 -3.27
N LEU A 137 10.48 10.03 -2.19
CA LEU A 137 11.90 10.31 -2.00
C LEU A 137 12.75 9.18 -2.54
N ASN A 138 13.93 9.49 -3.09
CA ASN A 138 14.81 8.48 -3.67
C ASN A 138 15.61 7.70 -2.60
N ASN A 139 15.94 8.33 -1.46
CA ASN A 139 16.80 7.72 -0.44
C ASN A 139 16.25 7.85 0.99
N TYR A 140 15.33 6.95 1.34
CA TYR A 140 14.75 6.86 2.68
C TYR A 140 15.78 6.59 3.78
N THR A 141 16.85 5.84 3.50
CA THR A 141 17.91 5.58 4.50
C THR A 141 18.62 6.87 4.92
N ALA A 142 18.93 7.76 3.97
CA ALA A 142 19.53 9.05 4.27
C ALA A 142 18.59 9.92 5.12
N ARG A 143 17.28 9.92 4.82
CA ARG A 143 16.26 10.64 5.60
C ARG A 143 16.17 10.14 7.04
N TYR A 144 16.19 8.83 7.25
CA TYR A 144 16.27 8.25 8.59
C TYR A 144 17.53 8.70 9.34
N ARG A 145 18.71 8.63 8.71
CA ARG A 145 19.97 9.06 9.32
C ARG A 145 20.00 10.55 9.66
N ALA A 146 19.38 11.39 8.83
CA ALA A 146 19.22 12.82 9.07
C ALA A 146 18.10 13.15 10.06
N GLY A 147 17.36 12.15 10.56
CA GLY A 147 16.21 12.36 11.43
C GLY A 147 14.99 13.01 10.75
N GLN A 148 15.00 13.12 9.42
CA GLN A 148 13.95 13.73 8.58
C GLN A 148 12.80 12.76 8.34
N VAL A 149 12.18 12.30 9.42
CA VAL A 149 11.04 11.38 9.41
C VAL A 149 10.04 11.79 10.48
N ALA A 150 8.75 11.49 10.25
CA ALA A 150 7.71 11.75 11.23
C ALA A 150 8.00 11.03 12.56
N LYS A 151 7.94 11.79 13.67
CA LYS A 151 8.28 11.35 15.03
C LYS A 151 7.06 10.81 15.80
N VAL A 152 6.23 10.02 15.11
CA VAL A 152 5.05 9.38 15.71
C VAL A 152 5.30 7.88 15.88
N PRO A 153 4.75 7.21 16.90
CA PRO A 153 4.89 5.76 17.07
C PRO A 153 4.38 4.97 15.86
N ALA A 154 4.84 3.73 15.69
CA ALA A 154 4.30 2.86 14.66
C ALA A 154 4.13 1.42 15.14
N THR A 155 3.16 0.73 14.56
CA THR A 155 3.10 -0.73 14.60
C THR A 155 3.24 -1.27 13.18
N ILE A 156 4.08 -2.30 13.02
CA ILE A 156 4.44 -2.87 11.73
C ILE A 156 4.19 -4.37 11.76
N PRO A 157 2.91 -4.80 11.65
CA PRO A 157 2.61 -6.22 11.54
C PRO A 157 3.14 -6.82 10.26
N LYS A 158 3.44 -8.12 10.31
CA LYS A 158 3.76 -8.90 9.12
C LYS A 158 3.04 -10.23 9.15
N THR A 159 2.92 -10.85 7.98
CA THR A 159 2.53 -12.25 7.88
C THR A 159 3.76 -13.16 7.74
N ALA A 160 3.65 -14.41 8.17
CA ALA A 160 4.80 -15.34 8.21
C ALA A 160 5.24 -15.82 6.81
N ASN A 161 4.32 -15.87 5.84
CA ASN A 161 4.53 -16.33 4.48
C ASN A 161 4.22 -15.21 3.46
N ALA A 162 4.65 -13.99 3.77
CA ALA A 162 4.18 -12.75 3.13
C ALA A 162 4.31 -12.69 1.61
N TYR A 163 5.17 -13.50 0.98
CA TYR A 163 5.33 -13.48 -0.49
C TYR A 163 4.64 -14.64 -1.22
N ALA A 164 3.97 -15.56 -0.51
CA ALA A 164 3.40 -16.75 -1.14
C ALA A 164 2.35 -16.43 -2.20
N SER A 165 1.47 -15.47 -1.95
CA SER A 165 0.45 -15.03 -2.91
C SER A 165 0.96 -14.05 -3.98
N LEU A 166 2.17 -13.52 -3.80
CA LEU A 166 2.78 -12.52 -4.69
C LEU A 166 3.78 -13.16 -5.67
N ALA A 167 4.32 -14.32 -5.32
CA ALA A 167 5.18 -15.08 -6.20
C ALA A 167 4.38 -15.62 -7.41
N PRO A 168 4.96 -15.61 -8.63
CA PRO A 168 4.32 -16.25 -9.79
C PRO A 168 3.99 -17.71 -9.52
N TYR A 169 2.75 -18.10 -9.81
CA TYR A 169 2.27 -19.48 -9.71
C TYR A 169 1.47 -19.85 -10.98
N PRO A 170 1.40 -21.13 -11.34
CA PRO A 170 0.67 -21.57 -12.53
C PRO A 170 -0.84 -21.44 -12.35
N PHE A 171 -1.45 -20.40 -12.94
CA PHE A 171 -2.88 -20.10 -12.78
C PHE A 171 -3.82 -21.23 -13.24
N LYS A 172 -3.38 -22.06 -14.20
CA LYS A 172 -4.12 -23.26 -14.66
C LYS A 172 -3.97 -24.48 -13.75
N ASN A 173 -3.05 -24.44 -12.79
CA ASN A 173 -2.77 -25.53 -11.87
C ASN A 173 -2.46 -24.98 -10.46
N LEU A 174 -3.49 -24.45 -9.80
CA LEU A 174 -3.35 -23.76 -8.51
C LEU A 174 -2.75 -24.63 -7.40
N THR A 175 -2.87 -25.96 -7.48
CA THR A 175 -2.32 -26.89 -6.48
C THR A 175 -0.80 -27.04 -6.58
N ALA A 176 -0.18 -26.74 -7.73
CA ALA A 176 1.28 -26.78 -7.85
C ALA A 176 1.97 -25.69 -7.03
N GLY A 177 1.31 -24.53 -6.88
CA GLY A 177 1.83 -23.40 -6.12
C GLY A 177 3.04 -22.71 -6.74
N PRO A 178 3.55 -21.67 -6.07
CA PRO A 178 4.72 -20.92 -6.51
C PRO A 178 6.04 -21.65 -6.22
N ASN A 179 7.13 -21.18 -6.83
CA ASN A 179 8.48 -21.62 -6.50
C ASN A 179 8.83 -21.26 -5.03
N PRO A 180 9.13 -22.24 -4.14
CA PRO A 180 9.39 -21.97 -2.72
C PRO A 180 10.57 -21.03 -2.45
N GLN A 181 11.60 -21.05 -3.30
CA GLN A 181 12.79 -20.21 -3.18
C GLN A 181 12.45 -18.75 -3.54
N ALA A 182 11.57 -18.53 -4.52
CA ALA A 182 11.05 -17.21 -4.82
C ALA A 182 10.19 -16.67 -3.67
N VAL A 183 9.33 -17.51 -3.08
CA VAL A 183 8.54 -17.18 -1.88
C VAL A 183 9.44 -16.80 -0.71
N LEU A 184 10.48 -17.59 -0.45
CA LEU A 184 11.43 -17.31 0.61
C LEU A 184 12.16 -15.99 0.37
N ALA A 185 12.70 -15.77 -0.83
CA ALA A 185 13.44 -14.56 -1.17
C ALA A 185 12.58 -13.30 -0.99
N GLY A 186 11.34 -13.29 -1.51
CA GLY A 186 10.44 -12.16 -1.34
C GLY A 186 9.98 -11.96 0.11
N THR A 187 9.73 -13.05 0.85
CA THR A 187 9.36 -12.97 2.27
C THR A 187 10.51 -12.38 3.10
N VAL A 188 11.74 -12.81 2.83
CA VAL A 188 12.95 -12.26 3.46
C VAL A 188 13.10 -10.77 3.14
N ASN A 189 12.88 -10.35 1.89
CA ASN A 189 12.92 -8.95 1.50
C ASN A 189 11.96 -8.08 2.34
N THR A 190 10.70 -8.49 2.46
CA THR A 190 9.70 -7.81 3.31
C THR A 190 10.14 -7.75 4.77
N VAL A 191 10.60 -8.87 5.32
CA VAL A 191 11.08 -8.96 6.71
C VAL A 191 12.27 -8.02 6.96
N CYS A 192 13.22 -7.97 6.03
CA CYS A 192 14.40 -7.11 6.10
C CYS A 192 14.02 -5.63 6.05
N GLY A 193 13.12 -5.22 5.13
CA GLY A 193 12.63 -3.84 5.06
C GLY A 193 11.97 -3.38 6.37
N ILE A 194 11.08 -4.22 6.93
CA ILE A 194 10.43 -3.98 8.23
C ILE A 194 11.47 -3.89 9.35
N SER A 195 12.45 -4.79 9.36
CA SER A 195 13.48 -4.81 10.40
C SER A 195 14.36 -3.56 10.35
N ASN A 196 14.79 -3.15 9.16
CA ASN A 196 15.59 -1.95 8.97
C ASN A 196 14.80 -0.70 9.38
N SER A 197 13.54 -0.59 8.98
CA SER A 197 12.66 0.52 9.41
C SER A 197 12.55 0.60 10.93
N SER A 198 12.37 -0.55 11.59
CA SER A 198 12.29 -0.62 13.05
C SER A 198 13.60 -0.18 13.72
N LEU A 199 14.76 -0.63 13.22
CA LEU A 199 16.06 -0.23 13.74
C LEU A 199 16.29 1.28 13.59
N TYR A 200 16.03 1.84 12.41
CA TYR A 200 16.20 3.27 12.17
C TYR A 200 15.27 4.14 13.01
N ARG A 201 14.02 3.71 13.21
CA ARG A 201 13.06 4.40 14.07
C ARG A 201 13.49 4.34 15.53
N ASN A 202 13.94 3.18 16.01
CA ASN A 202 14.45 3.01 17.37
C ASN A 202 15.71 3.86 17.64
N ASN A 203 16.64 3.97 16.68
CA ASN A 203 17.82 4.85 16.79
C ASN A 203 17.46 6.34 16.92
N LEU A 204 16.25 6.72 16.51
CA LEU A 204 15.70 8.06 16.65
C LEU A 204 14.76 8.20 17.85
N ASN A 205 14.74 7.21 18.76
CA ASN A 205 13.83 7.12 19.91
C ASN A 205 12.34 7.16 19.55
N ILE A 206 11.97 6.66 18.36
CA ILE A 206 10.58 6.58 17.92
C ILE A 206 10.04 5.18 18.24
N SER A 207 9.05 5.10 19.13
CA SER A 207 8.44 3.83 19.54
C SER A 207 7.92 3.04 18.33
N THR A 208 8.38 1.81 18.19
CA THR A 208 7.99 0.92 17.08
C THR A 208 7.68 -0.47 17.61
N PHE A 209 6.47 -0.97 17.30
CA PHE A 209 5.99 -2.29 17.68
C PHE A 209 5.93 -3.20 16.45
N ARG A 210 6.19 -4.49 16.65
CA ARG A 210 6.17 -5.50 15.58
C ARG A 210 5.45 -6.72 16.11
N TYR A 211 4.56 -7.29 15.31
CA TYR A 211 3.99 -8.60 15.60
C TYR A 211 3.87 -9.41 14.30
N GLY A 212 3.81 -10.73 14.43
CA GLY A 212 3.75 -11.67 13.31
C GLY A 212 2.45 -12.46 13.33
N PHE A 213 1.69 -12.41 12.24
CA PHE A 213 0.59 -13.32 11.99
C PHE A 213 1.11 -14.58 11.30
N GLY A 214 0.94 -15.72 11.96
CA GLY A 214 1.35 -17.04 11.46
C GLY A 214 0.19 -18.01 11.26
N GLY A 215 -1.06 -17.53 11.29
CA GLY A 215 -2.24 -18.38 11.19
C GLY A 215 -2.38 -19.05 9.81
N ASN A 216 -2.78 -20.31 9.81
CA ASN A 216 -3.17 -21.05 8.61
C ASN A 216 -4.63 -21.49 8.75
N CYS A 217 -5.52 -20.64 8.28
CA CYS A 217 -6.97 -20.80 8.27
C CYS A 217 -7.39 -21.39 6.93
N SER A 218 -7.60 -22.71 6.84
CA SER A 218 -7.85 -23.40 5.55
C SER A 218 -9.16 -23.00 4.88
N ASP A 219 -10.11 -22.52 5.67
CA ASP A 219 -11.42 -21.97 5.29
C ASP A 219 -11.25 -20.59 4.59
N ILE A 220 -10.28 -19.78 5.02
CA ILE A 220 -9.91 -18.48 4.42
C ILE A 220 -8.84 -18.66 3.31
N ASN A 221 -7.96 -19.65 3.46
CA ASN A 221 -6.76 -19.86 2.65
C ASN A 221 -6.75 -21.29 2.08
N PRO A 222 -7.53 -21.57 1.01
CA PRO A 222 -7.85 -22.94 0.59
C PRO A 222 -6.69 -23.70 -0.07
N LEU A 223 -5.58 -23.04 -0.41
CA LEU A 223 -4.44 -23.69 -1.06
C LEU A 223 -3.32 -23.97 -0.04
N TRP A 224 -2.81 -25.20 -0.05
CA TRP A 224 -1.84 -25.70 0.94
C TRP A 224 -0.57 -24.86 1.10
N TRP A 225 -0.15 -24.17 0.04
CA TRP A 225 1.07 -23.36 -0.02
C TRP A 225 0.87 -21.91 0.46
N MET A 226 -0.36 -21.48 0.69
CA MET A 226 -0.66 -20.09 1.05
C MET A 226 -0.21 -19.77 2.48
N GLY A 227 -0.67 -20.53 3.47
CA GLY A 227 -0.44 -20.23 4.89
C GLY A 227 -0.78 -18.77 5.24
N ALA A 228 0.03 -18.13 6.08
CA ALA A 228 -0.10 -16.71 6.39
C ALA A 228 0.49 -15.82 5.26
N TYR A 229 -0.17 -15.77 4.10
CA TYR A 229 0.26 -14.98 2.94
C TYR A 229 0.06 -13.46 3.10
N TYR A 230 0.45 -12.65 2.10
CA TYR A 230 0.20 -11.20 2.11
C TYR A 230 -1.30 -10.91 2.25
N ALA A 231 -1.70 -10.02 3.16
CA ALA A 231 -3.10 -9.66 3.40
C ALA A 231 -4.00 -10.73 4.05
N SER A 232 -3.54 -11.97 4.31
CA SER A 232 -4.38 -12.99 4.96
C SER A 232 -4.81 -12.62 6.39
N GLY A 233 -4.02 -11.81 7.09
CA GLY A 233 -4.38 -11.27 8.40
C GLY A 233 -5.45 -10.16 8.37
N LEU A 234 -5.79 -9.59 7.20
CA LEU A 234 -6.77 -8.50 7.12
C LEU A 234 -8.17 -8.94 7.52
N ALA A 235 -8.60 -10.10 7.04
CA ALA A 235 -9.92 -10.63 7.36
C ALA A 235 -10.09 -10.85 8.88
N MET A 236 -9.03 -11.35 9.52
CA MET A 236 -8.97 -11.52 10.98
C MET A 236 -8.93 -10.17 11.69
N MET A 237 -8.15 -9.21 11.20
CA MET A 237 -8.02 -7.88 11.80
C MET A 237 -9.31 -7.06 11.76
N PHE A 238 -10.10 -7.20 10.69
CA PHE A 238 -11.36 -6.49 10.53
C PHE A 238 -12.59 -7.28 11.02
N GLY A 239 -12.41 -8.52 11.49
CA GLY A 239 -13.52 -9.36 11.94
C GLY A 239 -14.46 -9.81 10.81
N ILE A 240 -13.98 -9.86 9.57
CA ILE A 240 -14.79 -10.18 8.37
C ILE A 240 -14.54 -11.58 7.82
N TYR A 241 -13.75 -12.41 8.52
CA TYR A 241 -13.40 -13.76 8.09
C TYR A 241 -14.63 -14.66 7.88
N GLY A 242 -15.69 -14.50 8.67
CA GLY A 242 -16.94 -15.26 8.51
C GLY A 242 -17.81 -14.91 7.29
N ILE A 243 -17.51 -13.84 6.54
CA ILE A 243 -18.36 -13.40 5.39
C ILE A 243 -18.23 -14.36 4.20
N LYS A 244 -17.09 -15.06 4.04
CA LYS A 244 -16.82 -15.93 2.88
C LYS A 244 -16.10 -17.25 3.18
N ALA A 245 -15.64 -17.49 4.41
CA ALA A 245 -14.71 -18.59 4.68
C ALA A 245 -15.37 -19.93 5.05
N GLY A 246 -16.64 -19.96 5.48
CA GLY A 246 -17.25 -21.13 6.10
C GLY A 246 -17.43 -20.91 7.60
N GLU A 247 -17.65 -21.99 8.37
CA GLU A 247 -17.81 -21.90 9.83
C GLU A 247 -16.44 -21.75 10.51
N PRO A 248 -16.14 -20.60 11.14
CA PRO A 248 -14.85 -20.38 11.76
C PRO A 248 -14.70 -21.20 13.03
N SER A 249 -13.49 -21.72 13.25
CA SER A 249 -13.11 -22.39 14.48
C SER A 249 -13.03 -21.42 15.67
N GLN A 250 -13.08 -21.98 16.88
CA GLN A 250 -12.88 -21.19 18.10
C GLN A 250 -11.53 -20.45 18.11
N LEU A 251 -10.47 -21.10 17.62
CA LEU A 251 -9.14 -20.48 17.53
C LEU A 251 -9.15 -19.26 16.61
N GLU A 252 -9.94 -19.28 15.54
CA GLU A 252 -10.05 -18.15 14.61
C GLU A 252 -10.80 -16.98 15.22
N ASN A 253 -11.87 -17.27 15.97
CA ASN A 253 -12.59 -16.27 16.74
C ASN A 253 -11.70 -15.59 17.79
N GLU A 254 -10.97 -16.38 18.57
CA GLU A 254 -10.02 -15.88 19.58
C GLU A 254 -8.88 -15.08 18.94
N THR A 255 -8.34 -15.58 17.82
CA THR A 255 -7.26 -14.90 17.09
C THR A 255 -7.72 -13.56 16.51
N SER A 256 -8.91 -13.52 15.89
CA SER A 256 -9.48 -12.28 15.37
C SER A 256 -9.76 -11.26 16.48
N ALA A 257 -10.32 -11.71 17.60
CA ALA A 257 -10.56 -10.84 18.76
C ALA A 257 -9.25 -10.24 19.28
N ALA A 258 -8.21 -11.06 19.48
CA ALA A 258 -6.90 -10.57 19.90
C ALA A 258 -6.27 -9.59 18.90
N MET A 259 -6.40 -9.85 17.59
CA MET A 259 -5.91 -8.94 16.55
C MET A 259 -6.64 -7.59 16.56
N GLN A 260 -7.96 -7.59 16.76
CA GLN A 260 -8.75 -6.37 16.90
C GLN A 260 -8.38 -5.60 18.17
N ASP A 261 -8.12 -6.29 19.28
CA ASP A 261 -7.64 -5.67 20.52
C ASP A 261 -6.26 -5.01 20.34
N TYR A 262 -5.34 -5.63 19.60
CA TYR A 262 -4.05 -5.00 19.27
C TYR A 262 -4.21 -3.74 18.43
N VAL A 263 -5.15 -3.71 17.47
CA VAL A 263 -5.47 -2.50 16.70
C VAL A 263 -6.04 -1.43 17.63
N LEU A 264 -7.04 -1.79 18.44
CA LEU A 264 -7.76 -0.86 19.31
C LEU A 264 -6.83 -0.23 20.36
N THR A 265 -6.00 -1.05 20.99
CA THR A 265 -5.03 -0.59 22.00
C THR A 265 -4.03 0.40 21.39
N PHE A 266 -3.51 0.12 20.19
CA PHE A 266 -2.62 1.04 19.49
C PHE A 266 -3.31 2.34 19.07
N VAL A 267 -4.54 2.27 18.55
CA VAL A 267 -5.30 3.47 18.14
C VAL A 267 -5.63 4.36 19.35
N LYS A 268 -5.96 3.77 20.51
CA LYS A 268 -6.27 4.50 21.75
C LYS A 268 -5.02 5.14 22.37
N ASP A 269 -3.97 4.35 22.54
CA ASP A 269 -2.69 4.80 23.08
C ASP A 269 -1.53 4.15 22.30
N PRO A 270 -0.98 4.85 21.29
CA PRO A 270 0.05 4.29 20.42
C PRO A 270 1.43 4.15 21.09
N ILE A 271 1.60 4.63 22.33
CA ILE A 271 2.85 4.53 23.09
C ILE A 271 2.77 3.42 24.13
N ASN A 272 1.72 3.42 24.97
CA ASN A 272 1.61 2.48 26.08
C ASN A 272 0.63 1.34 25.82
N GLY A 273 -0.35 1.52 24.92
CA GLY A 273 -1.36 0.52 24.60
C GLY A 273 -0.74 -0.83 24.22
N PRO A 274 0.16 -0.89 23.22
CA PRO A 274 0.82 -2.13 22.83
C PRO A 274 1.76 -2.75 23.88
N ARG A 275 2.15 -1.99 24.93
CA ARG A 275 3.02 -2.50 26.01
C ARG A 275 2.22 -3.14 27.14
N ASN A 276 0.96 -2.74 27.28
CA ASN A 276 0.08 -3.11 28.37
C ASN A 276 -1.08 -4.01 27.91
N GLY A 277 -1.13 -4.39 26.63
CA GLY A 277 -2.09 -5.35 26.10
C GLY A 277 -1.84 -6.74 26.67
N ASN A 278 -2.93 -7.38 27.13
CA ASN A 278 -2.96 -8.70 27.79
C ASN A 278 -2.18 -9.79 27.05
#